data_AF-A0A4Q4C1J5-F1
#
_entry.id   AF-A0A4Q4C1J5-F1
#
_cell.length_a   1.000
_cell.length_b   1.000
_cell.length_c   1.000
_cell.angle_alpha   90.00
_cell.angle_beta   90.00
_cell.angle_gamma   90.00
#
_symmetry.space_group_name_H-M   'P 1'
#
loop_
_entity.id
_entity.type
_entity.pdbx_description
1 polymer ?
#
loop_
_entity_poly.entity_id
_entity_poly.type
_entity_poly.pdbx_seq_one_letter_code
_entity_poly.pdbx_strand_id
1 'polypeptide(L)'
;MLRILIGTGLLLMTVGFGAAGWQYWKTSQPAAATQAAAPVLPGASAEVAKVPPPQIWLASPTGGLVPQDDVVAYLRQDRFVPARTLRVLRQASLGSLLADGEKLPEAPFLQVLADIRAPRVAEGLCAVLTRSVAKECAVHSARVVDASVDPVAGTAMFQLELVYRLDDTGDELPDLATHVLRKDEVLVDLQAGDEGTASSDAALDAVLAAVDAACKGEGVGAACRPLRLSLDWKPGAAVSARAEIAWLDPLPTGMSVVPPLDTVPGG
;
A
#
# COMPACT_ATOMS: atom_id res chain seq x y z
N MET A 1 32.93 -26.48 -27.82
CA MET A 1 33.36 -25.76 -26.60
C MET A 1 32.38 -24.67 -26.17
N LEU A 2 31.79 -23.89 -27.08
CA LEU A 2 30.83 -22.81 -26.73
C LEU A 2 29.50 -23.30 -26.11
N ARG A 3 29.01 -24.50 -26.49
CA ARG A 3 27.76 -25.08 -25.97
C ARG A 3 27.86 -25.64 -24.55
N ILE A 4 29.07 -25.97 -24.08
CA ILE A 4 29.28 -26.46 -22.70
C ILE A 4 29.30 -25.29 -21.72
N LEU A 5 29.83 -24.12 -22.12
CA LEU A 5 29.84 -22.91 -21.29
C LEU A 5 28.46 -22.30 -21.04
N ILE A 6 27.53 -22.44 -22.00
CA ILE A 6 26.14 -21.96 -21.83
C ILE A 6 25.36 -22.88 -20.89
N GLY A 7 25.64 -24.19 -20.87
CA GLY A 7 25.03 -25.14 -19.94
C GLY A 7 25.45 -24.91 -18.48
N THR A 8 26.72 -24.61 -18.23
CA THR A 8 27.24 -24.38 -16.86
C THR A 8 26.83 -23.00 -16.30
N GLY A 9 26.67 -21.99 -17.17
CA GLY A 9 26.21 -20.65 -16.76
C GLY A 9 24.75 -20.62 -16.29
N LEU A 10 23.88 -21.41 -16.93
CA LEU A 10 22.48 -21.52 -16.52
C LEU A 10 22.31 -22.28 -15.20
N LEU A 11 23.19 -23.26 -14.94
CA LEU A 11 23.15 -24.10 -13.73
C LEU A 11 23.69 -23.36 -12.49
N LEU A 12 24.58 -22.38 -12.66
CA LEU A 12 25.05 -21.51 -11.57
C LEU A 12 24.04 -20.41 -11.19
N MET A 13 23.21 -19.95 -12.13
CA MET A 13 22.14 -18.98 -11.86
C MET A 13 20.97 -19.58 -11.07
N THR A 14 20.74 -20.89 -11.16
CA THR A 14 19.68 -21.57 -10.38
C THR A 14 20.06 -21.87 -8.93
N VAL A 15 21.35 -21.82 -8.57
CA VAL A 15 21.82 -22.13 -7.21
C VAL A 15 22.14 -20.87 -6.39
N GLY A 16 22.35 -19.72 -7.03
CA GLY A 16 22.81 -18.48 -6.37
C GLY A 16 21.74 -17.56 -5.75
N PHE A 17 20.47 -17.66 -6.17
CA PHE A 17 19.42 -16.69 -5.76
C PHE A 17 18.12 -17.33 -5.25
N GLY A 18 18.13 -18.62 -4.90
CA GLY A 18 16.92 -19.34 -4.44
C GLY A 18 16.77 -19.54 -2.93
N ALA A 19 17.85 -19.44 -2.14
CA ALA A 19 17.82 -19.91 -0.75
C ALA A 19 17.97 -18.83 0.33
N ALA A 20 18.63 -17.70 0.05
CA ALA A 20 18.93 -16.70 1.09
C ALA A 20 17.69 -15.88 1.52
N GLY A 21 16.76 -15.59 0.59
CA GLY A 21 15.52 -14.86 0.91
C GLY A 21 14.46 -15.70 1.64
N TRP A 22 14.46 -17.02 1.44
CA TRP A 22 13.51 -17.94 2.09
C TRP A 22 13.87 -18.29 3.53
N GLN A 23 15.13 -18.11 3.94
CA GLN A 23 15.57 -18.38 5.31
C GLN A 23 15.15 -17.28 6.28
N TYR A 24 15.06 -16.02 5.84
CA TYR A 24 14.64 -14.89 6.68
C TYR A 24 13.14 -14.94 7.04
N TRP A 25 12.32 -15.54 6.17
CA TRP A 25 10.89 -15.73 6.45
C TRP A 25 10.62 -16.87 7.43
N LYS A 26 11.51 -17.87 7.54
CA LYS A 26 11.38 -18.95 8.53
C LYS A 26 11.87 -18.58 9.93
N THR A 27 12.80 -17.64 10.06
CA THR A 27 13.37 -17.24 11.36
C THR A 27 12.52 -16.23 12.13
N SER A 28 11.44 -15.70 11.54
CA SER A 28 10.50 -14.79 12.19
C SER A 28 9.23 -15.47 12.71
N GLN A 29 9.16 -16.81 12.67
CA GLN A 29 8.18 -17.57 13.45
C GLN A 29 8.75 -17.78 14.86
N PRO A 30 8.06 -17.37 15.95
CA PRO A 30 8.47 -17.75 17.28
C PRO A 30 8.43 -19.27 17.37
N ALA A 31 9.57 -19.87 17.67
CA ALA A 31 9.73 -21.31 17.84
C ALA A 31 8.71 -21.80 18.88
N ALA A 32 7.81 -22.68 18.44
CA ALA A 32 7.07 -23.53 19.36
C ALA A 32 8.11 -24.34 20.14
N ALA A 33 8.22 -24.04 21.44
CA ALA A 33 9.12 -24.73 22.35
C ALA A 33 8.84 -26.23 22.31
N THR A 34 9.83 -26.99 21.85
CA THR A 34 9.88 -28.44 21.97
C THR A 34 10.00 -28.78 23.46
N GLN A 35 8.87 -29.01 24.13
CA GLN A 35 8.87 -29.65 25.44
C GLN A 35 9.06 -31.15 25.27
N ALA A 36 10.29 -31.60 25.51
CA ALA A 36 10.55 -32.97 25.90
C ALA A 36 10.63 -33.03 27.44
N ALA A 37 9.59 -33.54 28.09
CA ALA A 37 9.66 -34.31 29.34
C ALA A 37 8.26 -34.87 29.68
N ALA A 38 8.23 -36.12 30.15
CA ALA A 38 7.05 -36.90 30.50
C ALA A 38 6.47 -36.54 31.90
N PRO A 39 5.51 -37.33 32.41
CA PRO A 39 4.11 -36.98 32.66
C PRO A 39 3.85 -36.31 34.02
N VAL A 40 2.86 -35.41 34.10
CA VAL A 40 2.27 -34.96 35.37
C VAL A 40 0.74 -35.11 35.32
N LEU A 41 0.22 -35.60 36.45
CA LEU A 41 -1.11 -36.14 36.75
C LEU A 41 -2.31 -35.20 36.49
N PRO A 42 -3.53 -35.77 36.39
CA PRO A 42 -4.74 -35.07 35.97
C PRO A 42 -5.31 -34.20 37.10
N GLY A 43 -5.77 -32.99 36.73
CA GLY A 43 -6.64 -32.18 37.59
C GLY A 43 -6.21 -30.73 37.74
N ALA A 44 -6.28 -29.96 36.64
CA ALA A 44 -6.52 -28.53 36.66
C ALA A 44 -6.78 -28.08 35.22
N SER A 45 -8.05 -28.04 34.82
CA SER A 45 -8.46 -27.39 33.58
C SER A 45 -8.24 -25.89 33.72
N ALA A 46 -7.04 -25.42 33.36
CA ALA A 46 -6.86 -24.04 32.95
C ALA A 46 -7.51 -23.95 31.56
N GLU A 47 -8.71 -23.39 31.52
CA GLU A 47 -9.37 -23.02 30.27
C GLU A 47 -8.50 -21.95 29.62
N VAL A 48 -7.61 -22.39 28.72
CA VAL A 48 -6.85 -21.49 27.85
C VAL A 48 -7.91 -20.75 27.04
N ALA A 49 -8.13 -19.48 27.35
CA ALA A 49 -8.97 -18.60 26.55
C ALA A 49 -8.46 -18.71 25.11
N LYS A 50 -9.24 -19.40 24.27
CA LYS A 50 -8.94 -19.53 22.85
C LYS A 50 -8.97 -18.11 22.30
N VAL A 51 -7.79 -17.55 22.02
CA VAL A 51 -7.67 -16.34 21.21
C VAL A 51 -8.44 -16.63 19.93
N PRO A 52 -9.52 -15.88 19.61
CA PRO A 52 -10.26 -16.12 18.38
C PRO A 52 -9.29 -16.02 17.20
N PRO A 53 -9.44 -16.87 16.17
CA PRO A 53 -8.64 -16.72 14.97
C PRO A 53 -8.79 -15.30 14.44
N PRO A 54 -7.72 -14.66 13.95
CA PRO A 54 -7.79 -13.30 13.46
C PRO A 54 -8.89 -13.22 12.39
N GLN A 55 -9.86 -12.33 12.60
CA GLN A 55 -10.98 -12.17 11.68
C GLN A 55 -10.44 -11.71 10.32
N ILE A 56 -10.67 -12.53 9.29
CA ILE A 56 -10.15 -12.32 7.94
C ILE A 56 -11.19 -11.73 6.98
N TRP A 57 -12.36 -11.32 7.48
CA TRP A 57 -13.48 -10.88 6.67
C TRP A 57 -14.18 -9.69 7.31
N LEU A 58 -14.76 -8.82 6.49
CA LEU A 58 -15.66 -7.74 6.89
C LEU A 58 -16.92 -7.81 6.03
N ALA A 59 -18.05 -7.41 6.61
CA ALA A 59 -19.32 -7.29 5.89
C ALA A 59 -19.45 -5.90 5.25
N SER A 60 -20.10 -5.82 4.10
CA SER A 60 -20.53 -4.54 3.52
C SER A 60 -21.88 -4.11 4.11
N PRO A 61 -22.27 -2.83 3.98
CA PRO A 61 -23.61 -2.35 4.37
C PRO A 61 -24.77 -3.03 3.62
N THR A 62 -24.48 -3.78 2.55
CA THR A 62 -25.45 -4.55 1.76
C THR A 62 -25.49 -6.03 2.15
N GLY A 63 -24.72 -6.44 3.17
CA GLY A 63 -24.60 -7.83 3.61
C GLY A 63 -23.70 -8.70 2.73
N GLY A 64 -23.02 -8.10 1.74
CA GLY A 64 -22.03 -8.78 0.90
C GLY A 64 -20.67 -8.91 1.61
N LEU A 65 -19.84 -9.82 1.10
CA LEU A 65 -18.44 -9.91 1.54
C LEU A 65 -17.62 -8.79 0.90
N VAL A 66 -16.80 -8.13 1.71
CA VAL A 66 -15.81 -7.17 1.24
C VAL A 66 -14.65 -7.93 0.57
N PRO A 67 -14.11 -7.44 -0.57
CA PRO A 67 -12.93 -8.05 -1.19
C PRO A 67 -11.76 -8.18 -0.21
N GLN A 68 -11.06 -9.32 -0.26
CA GLN A 68 -10.00 -9.65 0.72
C GLN A 68 -8.89 -8.60 0.77
N ASP A 69 -8.54 -8.03 -0.38
CA ASP A 69 -7.51 -7.00 -0.50
C ASP A 69 -7.88 -5.74 0.28
N ASP A 70 -9.15 -5.36 0.29
CA ASP A 70 -9.65 -4.18 1.01
C ASP A 70 -9.73 -4.46 2.51
N VAL A 71 -10.17 -5.67 2.90
CA VAL A 71 -10.16 -6.11 4.31
C VAL A 71 -8.74 -6.07 4.86
N VAL A 72 -7.77 -6.61 4.12
CA VAL A 72 -6.36 -6.62 4.53
C VAL A 72 -5.78 -5.22 4.55
N ALA A 73 -6.09 -4.37 3.55
CA ALA A 73 -5.65 -2.98 3.50
C ALA A 73 -6.12 -2.17 4.71
N TYR A 74 -7.37 -2.40 5.13
CA TYR A 74 -8.00 -1.72 6.24
C TYR A 74 -7.52 -2.24 7.61
N LEU A 75 -7.51 -3.56 7.81
CA LEU A 75 -7.18 -4.15 9.12
C LEU A 75 -5.68 -4.18 9.42
N ARG A 76 -4.81 -4.32 8.41
CA ARG A 76 -3.35 -4.44 8.61
C ARG A 76 -2.64 -3.10 8.45
N GLN A 77 -2.79 -2.27 9.46
CA GLN A 77 -2.24 -0.91 9.49
C GLN A 77 -0.73 -0.90 9.72
N ASP A 78 -0.26 -1.86 10.51
CA ASP A 78 1.11 -2.03 11.02
C ASP A 78 2.14 -2.57 10.01
N ARG A 79 1.75 -2.80 8.75
CA ARG A 79 2.64 -3.37 7.72
C ARG A 79 2.31 -2.85 6.33
N PHE A 80 3.27 -2.95 5.40
CA PHE A 80 3.01 -2.71 3.98
C PHE A 80 2.08 -3.79 3.41
N VAL A 81 1.04 -3.36 2.70
CA VAL A 81 0.07 -4.24 2.05
C VAL A 81 -0.11 -3.78 0.60
N PRO A 82 -0.11 -4.67 -0.41
CA PRO A 82 -0.13 -4.28 -1.82
C PRO A 82 -1.34 -3.45 -2.24
N ALA A 83 -2.46 -3.62 -1.54
CA ALA A 83 -3.69 -2.89 -1.82
C ALA A 83 -3.70 -1.47 -1.23
N ARG A 84 -2.75 -1.13 -0.34
CA ARG A 84 -2.57 0.21 0.22
C ARG A 84 -1.42 0.95 -0.43
N THR A 85 -1.75 1.66 -1.50
CA THR A 85 -0.79 2.32 -2.37
C THR A 85 -1.17 3.75 -2.68
N LEU A 86 -0.15 4.56 -2.94
CA LEU A 86 -0.25 5.84 -3.62
C LEU A 86 0.29 5.65 -5.04
N ARG A 87 -0.54 5.88 -6.04
CA ARG A 87 -0.16 5.92 -7.45
C ARG A 87 -0.01 7.37 -7.90
N VAL A 88 1.12 7.70 -8.51
CA VAL A 88 1.36 9.07 -9.01
C VAL A 88 1.74 9.00 -10.48
N LEU A 89 1.00 9.72 -11.31
CA LEU A 89 1.40 10.02 -12.67
C LEU A 89 1.98 11.43 -12.69
N ARG A 90 3.30 11.55 -12.88
CA ARG A 90 4.04 12.81 -12.75
C ARG A 90 4.80 13.15 -14.02
N GLN A 91 4.66 14.36 -14.54
CA GLN A 91 5.61 14.88 -15.53
C GLN A 91 6.86 15.43 -14.83
N ALA A 92 8.04 15.15 -15.37
CA ALA A 92 9.29 15.75 -14.91
C ALA A 92 10.21 16.13 -16.07
N SER A 93 11.09 17.11 -15.83
CA SER A 93 12.20 17.43 -16.73
C SER A 93 13.26 16.34 -16.61
N LEU A 94 13.73 15.82 -17.74
CA LEU A 94 14.84 14.86 -17.77
C LEU A 94 16.13 15.50 -17.27
N GLY A 95 16.30 16.81 -17.48
CA GLY A 95 17.46 17.56 -17.01
C GLY A 95 17.56 17.60 -15.47
N SER A 96 16.44 17.66 -14.76
CA SER A 96 16.44 17.64 -13.28
C SER A 96 16.80 16.27 -12.69
N LEU A 97 16.87 15.22 -13.51
CA LEU A 97 17.22 13.87 -13.05
C LEU A 97 18.71 13.57 -13.16
N LEU A 98 19.46 14.46 -13.79
CA LEU A 98 20.90 14.34 -14.02
C LEU A 98 21.71 14.60 -12.74
N ALA A 99 22.92 14.06 -12.68
CA ALA A 99 23.91 14.48 -11.70
C ALA A 99 24.60 15.78 -12.15
N ASP A 100 25.28 16.44 -11.21
CA ASP A 100 26.02 17.66 -11.50
C ASP A 100 27.07 17.44 -12.61
N GLY A 101 26.99 18.28 -13.66
CA GLY A 101 27.89 18.20 -14.82
C GLY A 101 27.53 17.13 -15.86
N GLU A 102 26.52 16.29 -15.62
CA GLU A 102 25.99 15.34 -16.61
C GLU A 102 25.15 16.10 -17.67
N LYS A 103 25.21 15.64 -18.92
CA LYS A 103 24.43 16.19 -20.03
C LYS A 103 23.35 15.20 -20.45
N LEU A 104 22.23 15.71 -20.96
CA LEU A 104 21.24 14.85 -21.58
C LEU A 104 21.87 14.10 -22.77
N PRO A 105 21.65 12.79 -22.87
CA PRO A 105 22.10 12.01 -24.02
C PRO A 105 21.26 12.33 -25.25
N GLU A 106 21.68 11.79 -26.40
CA GLU A 106 20.93 11.93 -27.65
C GLU A 106 19.53 11.31 -27.55
N ALA A 107 18.60 11.81 -28.36
CA ALA A 107 17.18 11.44 -28.33
C ALA A 107 16.89 9.91 -28.24
N PRO A 108 17.61 9.02 -28.97
CA PRO A 108 17.36 7.58 -28.88
C PRO A 108 17.59 6.97 -27.49
N PHE A 109 18.37 7.63 -26.63
CA PHE A 109 18.73 7.14 -25.30
C PHE A 109 17.92 7.79 -24.18
N LEU A 110 17.07 8.78 -24.47
CA LEU A 110 16.31 9.51 -23.44
C LEU A 110 15.30 8.61 -22.72
N GLN A 111 14.67 7.65 -23.40
CA GLN A 111 13.77 6.68 -22.77
C GLN A 111 14.51 5.81 -21.73
N VAL A 112 15.71 5.33 -22.10
CA VAL A 112 16.53 4.49 -21.22
C VAL A 112 17.03 5.29 -20.02
N LEU A 113 17.46 6.55 -20.24
CA LEU A 113 17.81 7.45 -19.16
C LEU A 113 16.63 7.65 -18.20
N ALA A 114 15.46 7.99 -18.74
CA ALA A 114 14.25 8.24 -17.96
C ALA A 114 13.89 7.03 -17.09
N ASP A 115 13.92 5.82 -17.65
CA ASP A 115 13.61 4.60 -16.91
C ASP A 115 14.60 4.34 -15.76
N ILE A 116 15.91 4.43 -16.02
CA ILE A 116 16.95 4.23 -15.01
C ILE A 116 16.86 5.27 -13.89
N ARG A 117 16.46 6.50 -14.22
CA ARG A 117 16.37 7.62 -13.26
C ARG A 117 14.98 7.80 -12.65
N ALA A 118 13.98 7.02 -13.05
CA ALA A 118 12.60 7.14 -12.58
C ALA A 118 12.47 7.16 -11.04
N PRO A 119 13.24 6.38 -10.24
CA PRO A 119 13.15 6.46 -8.78
C PRO A 119 13.42 7.86 -8.20
N ARG A 120 14.25 8.69 -8.85
CA ARG A 120 14.52 10.08 -8.40
C ARG A 120 13.28 10.97 -8.49
N VAL A 121 12.35 10.65 -9.39
CA VAL A 121 11.08 11.39 -9.56
C VAL A 121 10.15 11.16 -8.36
N ALA A 122 10.37 10.14 -7.54
CA ALA A 122 9.61 9.89 -6.32
C ALA A 122 10.19 10.59 -5.07
N GLU A 123 11.33 11.29 -5.19
CA GLU A 123 11.91 12.08 -4.09
C GLU A 123 10.87 13.09 -3.57
N GLY A 124 10.77 13.23 -2.24
CA GLY A 124 9.82 14.13 -1.55
C GLY A 124 8.49 13.47 -1.15
N LEU A 125 7.90 12.63 -2.02
CA LEU A 125 6.55 12.08 -1.82
C LEU A 125 6.40 11.24 -0.54
N CYS A 126 7.41 10.44 -0.19
CA CYS A 126 7.37 9.68 1.06
C CYS A 126 7.43 10.58 2.29
N ALA A 127 8.15 11.70 2.24
CA ALA A 127 8.23 12.64 3.36
C ALA A 127 6.87 13.32 3.63
N VAL A 128 6.10 13.57 2.57
CA VAL A 128 4.71 14.06 2.67
C VAL A 128 3.83 13.02 3.37
N LEU A 129 3.82 11.78 2.87
CA LEU A 129 3.04 10.68 3.48
C LEU A 129 3.40 10.49 4.96
N THR A 130 4.69 10.46 5.31
CA THR A 130 5.13 10.21 6.69
C THR A 130 4.86 11.35 7.66
N ARG A 131 4.70 12.57 7.15
CA ARG A 131 4.34 13.73 7.98
C ARG A 131 2.85 13.75 8.32
N SER A 132 2.03 13.12 7.49
CA SER A 132 0.58 13.22 7.55
C SER A 132 -0.07 11.95 8.09
N VAL A 133 0.09 10.82 7.41
CA VAL A 133 -0.77 9.63 7.63
C VAL A 133 0.00 8.32 7.74
N ALA A 134 1.28 8.30 7.34
CA ALA A 134 2.09 7.11 7.30
C ALA A 134 3.14 7.08 8.42
N LYS A 135 3.38 5.91 9.00
CA LYS A 135 4.53 5.67 9.87
C LYS A 135 5.80 5.35 9.08
N GLU A 136 5.64 4.65 7.96
CA GLU A 136 6.73 4.32 7.04
C GLU A 136 6.21 4.41 5.60
N CYS A 137 7.09 4.78 4.68
CA CYS A 137 6.79 4.85 3.26
C CYS A 137 7.98 4.34 2.45
N ALA A 138 7.70 3.64 1.35
CA ALA A 138 8.71 3.19 0.41
C ALA A 138 8.20 3.30 -1.04
N VAL A 139 9.12 3.56 -1.97
CA VAL A 139 8.85 3.47 -3.40
C VAL A 139 8.82 2.00 -3.79
N HIS A 140 7.64 1.50 -4.18
CA HIS A 140 7.47 0.13 -4.66
C HIS A 140 7.91 0.00 -6.11
N SER A 141 7.47 0.92 -6.96
CA SER A 141 7.88 0.99 -8.35
C SER A 141 7.94 2.45 -8.83
N ALA A 142 8.84 2.70 -9.77
CA ALA A 142 8.94 3.96 -10.49
C ALA A 142 9.39 3.63 -11.91
N ARG A 143 8.62 4.06 -12.91
CA ARG A 143 8.86 3.78 -14.31
C ARG A 143 8.53 4.99 -15.16
N VAL A 144 9.25 5.17 -16.26
CA VAL A 144 8.81 6.09 -17.31
C VAL A 144 7.61 5.47 -18.03
N VAL A 145 6.64 6.28 -18.44
CA VAL A 145 5.52 5.84 -19.28
C VAL A 145 6.05 5.66 -20.70
N ASP A 146 5.76 4.51 -21.32
CA ASP A 146 6.19 4.21 -22.68
C ASP A 146 5.74 5.29 -23.66
N ALA A 147 6.65 5.68 -24.57
CA ALA A 147 6.44 6.72 -25.58
C ALA A 147 6.04 8.11 -25.04
N SER A 148 6.26 8.39 -23.75
CA SER A 148 5.96 9.69 -23.14
C SER A 148 7.11 10.70 -23.18
N VAL A 149 8.30 10.29 -23.63
CA VAL A 149 9.47 11.15 -23.73
C VAL A 149 9.27 12.17 -24.84
N ASP A 150 9.34 13.45 -24.47
CA ASP A 150 9.42 14.57 -25.40
C ASP A 150 10.89 15.02 -25.50
N PRO A 151 11.59 14.72 -26.62
CA PRO A 151 12.98 15.10 -26.80
C PRO A 151 13.17 16.61 -27.01
N VAL A 152 12.12 17.33 -27.44
CA VAL A 152 12.18 18.78 -27.68
C VAL A 152 11.98 19.53 -26.38
N ALA A 153 10.97 19.17 -25.59
CA ALA A 153 10.75 19.76 -24.27
C ALA A 153 11.72 19.23 -23.21
N GLY A 154 12.37 18.10 -23.46
CA GLY A 154 13.24 17.44 -22.49
C GLY A 154 12.47 16.94 -21.26
N THR A 155 11.24 16.43 -21.46
CA THR A 155 10.36 15.95 -20.38
C THR A 155 9.88 14.53 -20.64
N ALA A 156 9.38 13.87 -19.60
CA ALA A 156 8.69 12.59 -19.73
C ALA A 156 7.61 12.44 -18.64
N MET A 157 6.66 11.54 -18.87
CA MET A 157 5.70 11.11 -17.85
C MET A 157 6.25 9.91 -17.10
N PHE A 158 6.04 9.90 -15.79
CA PHE A 158 6.48 8.84 -14.88
C PHE A 158 5.29 8.29 -14.12
N GLN A 159 5.21 6.97 -14.01
CA GLN A 159 4.28 6.29 -13.12
C GLN A 159 5.05 5.81 -11.90
N LEU A 160 4.63 6.28 -10.73
CA LEU A 160 5.20 5.94 -9.43
C LEU A 160 4.15 5.18 -8.63
N GLU A 161 4.58 4.14 -7.92
CA GLU A 161 3.77 3.44 -6.95
C GLU A 161 4.52 3.43 -5.62
N LEU A 162 3.93 4.07 -4.62
CA LEU A 162 4.44 4.10 -3.27
C LEU A 162 3.56 3.18 -2.42
N VAL A 163 4.19 2.42 -1.54
CA VAL A 163 3.52 1.65 -0.49
C VAL A 163 3.79 2.33 0.84
N TYR A 164 2.81 2.31 1.74
CA TYR A 164 2.94 2.93 3.05
C TYR A 164 2.32 2.10 4.16
N ARG A 165 2.95 2.18 5.34
CA ARG A 165 2.41 1.73 6.62
C ARG A 165 1.66 2.90 7.24
N LEU A 166 0.39 2.72 7.62
CA LEU A 166 -0.35 3.77 8.30
C LEU A 166 0.27 4.06 9.66
N ASP A 167 0.21 5.32 10.09
CA ASP A 167 0.45 5.63 11.49
C ASP A 167 -0.74 5.15 12.30
N ASP A 168 -0.49 4.09 13.08
CA ASP A 168 -1.49 3.52 13.94
C ASP A 168 -1.47 4.30 15.25
N THR A 169 -2.52 5.10 15.45
CA THR A 169 -2.75 5.87 16.68
C THR A 169 -2.93 4.96 17.90
N GLY A 170 -3.10 3.65 17.70
CA GLY A 170 -3.27 2.65 18.74
C GLY A 170 -4.71 2.59 19.25
N ASP A 171 -5.66 3.18 18.52
CA ASP A 171 -7.08 3.09 18.84
C ASP A 171 -7.57 1.66 18.60
N GLU A 172 -8.22 1.08 19.61
CA GLU A 172 -8.78 -0.26 19.52
C GLU A 172 -9.88 -0.30 18.45
N LEU A 173 -9.77 -1.24 17.51
CA LEU A 173 -10.82 -1.46 16.52
C LEU A 173 -12.10 -1.93 17.23
N PRO A 174 -13.29 -1.47 16.79
CA PRO A 174 -14.54 -1.96 17.35
C PRO A 174 -14.74 -3.44 17.01
N ASP A 175 -15.70 -4.09 17.69
CA ASP A 175 -16.06 -5.47 17.37
C ASP A 175 -16.52 -5.58 15.91
N LEU A 176 -15.67 -6.22 15.09
CA LEU A 176 -15.87 -6.35 13.65
C LEU A 176 -17.11 -7.19 13.31
N ALA A 177 -17.60 -8.04 14.23
CA ALA A 177 -18.85 -8.77 14.03
C ALA A 177 -20.08 -7.85 14.09
N THR A 178 -19.97 -6.70 14.76
CA THR A 178 -21.08 -5.74 14.92
C THR A 178 -20.97 -4.54 13.98
N HIS A 179 -20.01 -4.55 13.07
CA HIS A 179 -19.72 -3.43 12.17
C HIS A 179 -19.66 -3.87 10.71
N VAL A 180 -19.87 -2.90 9.81
CA VAL A 180 -19.71 -3.05 8.37
C VAL A 180 -18.63 -2.10 7.87
N LEU A 181 -17.85 -2.54 6.88
CA LEU A 181 -16.89 -1.67 6.22
C LEU A 181 -17.63 -0.77 5.23
N ARG A 182 -17.63 0.53 5.51
CA ARG A 182 -18.02 1.58 4.56
C ARG A 182 -16.81 2.02 3.77
N LYS A 183 -17.09 2.51 2.58
CA LYS A 183 -16.10 3.15 1.73
C LYS A 183 -16.71 4.34 1.03
N ASP A 184 -15.86 5.30 0.75
CA ASP A 184 -16.21 6.44 -0.08
C ASP A 184 -15.02 6.89 -0.93
N GLU A 185 -15.30 7.70 -1.94
CA GLU A 185 -14.32 8.24 -2.85
C GLU A 185 -14.24 9.77 -2.68
N VAL A 186 -13.09 10.24 -2.24
CA VAL A 186 -12.78 11.67 -2.18
C VAL A 186 -12.12 12.07 -3.50
N LEU A 187 -12.75 12.99 -4.22
CA LEU A 187 -12.22 13.56 -5.45
C LEU A 187 -11.68 14.96 -5.18
N VAL A 188 -10.48 15.24 -5.70
CA VAL A 188 -9.80 16.52 -5.55
C VAL A 188 -9.39 17.01 -6.93
N ASP A 189 -10.03 18.09 -7.37
CA ASP A 189 -9.72 18.79 -8.61
C ASP A 189 -9.19 20.19 -8.28
N LEU A 190 -7.93 20.45 -8.63
CA LEU A 190 -7.30 21.76 -8.45
C LEU A 190 -7.07 22.42 -9.79
N GLN A 191 -7.40 23.71 -9.89
CA GLN A 191 -7.17 24.49 -11.10
C GLN A 191 -5.70 24.90 -11.22
N ALA A 192 -5.25 25.08 -12.46
CA ALA A 192 -3.89 25.55 -12.71
C ALA A 192 -3.66 26.90 -12.01
N GLY A 193 -2.64 26.97 -11.16
CA GLY A 193 -2.31 28.18 -10.39
C GLY A 193 -2.79 28.15 -8.94
N ASP A 194 -3.60 27.17 -8.54
CA ASP A 194 -3.92 26.96 -7.13
C ASP A 194 -2.65 26.56 -6.35
N GLU A 195 -2.61 26.86 -5.05
CA GLU A 195 -1.44 26.60 -4.18
C GLU A 195 -1.00 25.12 -4.23
N GLY A 196 -1.96 24.20 -4.24
CA GLY A 196 -1.72 22.76 -4.34
C GLY A 196 -1.21 22.29 -5.70
N THR A 197 -1.09 23.15 -6.72
CA THR A 197 -0.56 22.77 -8.04
C THR A 197 0.92 23.07 -8.22
N ALA A 198 1.54 23.80 -7.28
CA ALA A 198 2.92 24.27 -7.39
C ALA A 198 3.97 23.14 -7.48
N SER A 199 3.69 22.00 -6.84
CA SER A 199 4.53 20.80 -6.88
C SER A 199 3.69 19.54 -6.68
N SER A 200 4.25 18.38 -7.02
CA SER A 200 3.62 17.09 -6.71
C SER A 200 3.40 16.89 -5.20
N ASP A 201 4.29 17.46 -4.39
CA ASP A 201 4.27 17.34 -2.94
C ASP A 201 3.12 18.19 -2.36
N ALA A 202 2.97 19.43 -2.86
CA ALA A 202 1.84 20.29 -2.50
C ALA A 202 0.49 19.71 -2.94
N ALA A 203 0.47 19.05 -4.11
CA ALA A 203 -0.72 18.37 -4.59
C ALA A 203 -1.09 17.18 -3.68
N LEU A 204 -0.10 16.38 -3.27
CA LEU A 204 -0.31 15.28 -2.34
C LEU A 204 -0.74 15.79 -0.96
N ASP A 205 -0.16 16.88 -0.45
CA ASP A 205 -0.59 17.53 0.80
C ASP A 205 -2.08 17.94 0.71
N ALA A 206 -2.51 18.53 -0.41
CA ALA A 206 -3.91 18.91 -0.62
C ALA A 206 -4.85 17.69 -0.63
N VAL A 207 -4.43 16.58 -1.24
CA VAL A 207 -5.21 15.33 -1.24
C VAL A 207 -5.35 14.76 0.17
N LEU A 208 -4.26 14.73 0.94
CA LEU A 208 -4.28 14.22 2.32
C LEU A 208 -5.11 15.12 3.24
N ALA A 209 -5.10 16.44 3.03
CA ALA A 209 -5.97 17.37 3.73
C ALA A 209 -7.46 17.13 3.39
N ALA A 210 -7.78 16.84 2.12
CA ALA A 210 -9.14 16.50 1.70
C ALA A 210 -9.61 15.17 2.30
N VAL A 211 -8.73 14.16 2.39
CA VAL A 211 -9.00 12.89 3.08
C VAL A 211 -9.30 13.12 4.56
N ASP A 212 -8.47 13.89 5.25
CA ASP A 212 -8.69 14.23 6.66
C ASP A 212 -10.03 14.96 6.86
N ALA A 213 -10.37 15.91 5.99
CA ALA A 213 -11.64 16.61 6.03
C ALA A 213 -12.84 15.67 5.79
N ALA A 214 -12.75 14.76 4.82
CA ALA A 214 -13.79 13.77 4.55
C ALA A 214 -13.98 12.81 5.74
N CYS A 215 -12.88 12.29 6.29
CA CYS A 215 -12.92 11.44 7.48
C CYS A 215 -13.54 12.15 8.70
N LYS A 216 -13.27 13.45 8.88
CA LYS A 216 -13.91 14.27 9.93
C LYS A 216 -15.39 14.50 9.66
N GLY A 217 -15.78 14.70 8.41
CA GLY A 217 -17.18 14.88 7.99
C GLY A 217 -18.06 13.68 8.35
N GLU A 218 -17.52 12.46 8.28
CA GLU A 218 -18.21 11.23 8.66
C GLU A 218 -18.30 11.01 10.19
N GLY A 219 -17.58 11.80 11.00
CA GLY A 219 -17.64 11.72 12.47
C GLY A 219 -17.00 10.46 13.07
N VAL A 220 -16.23 9.71 12.28
CA VAL A 220 -15.61 8.42 12.65
C VAL A 220 -14.14 8.55 13.09
N GLY A 221 -13.58 9.76 13.01
CA GLY A 221 -12.24 10.07 13.53
C GLY A 221 -11.16 9.15 12.97
N ALA A 222 -10.30 8.62 13.85
CA ALA A 222 -9.18 7.75 13.50
C ALA A 222 -9.57 6.37 12.93
N ALA A 223 -10.87 6.02 12.94
CA ALA A 223 -11.36 4.82 12.27
C ALA A 223 -11.43 5.00 10.74
N CYS A 224 -11.52 6.24 10.23
CA CYS A 224 -11.46 6.49 8.79
C CYS A 224 -10.03 6.60 8.28
N ARG A 225 -9.74 5.85 7.22
CA ARG A 225 -8.36 5.65 6.73
C ARG A 225 -8.32 5.59 5.21
N PRO A 226 -7.28 6.14 4.56
CA PRO A 226 -7.09 5.99 3.13
C PRO A 226 -6.64 4.56 2.79
N LEU A 227 -7.39 3.92 1.90
CA LEU A 227 -7.04 2.64 1.31
C LEU A 227 -6.18 2.83 0.07
N ARG A 228 -6.57 3.71 -0.85
CA ARG A 228 -5.85 3.94 -2.11
C ARG A 228 -5.83 5.42 -2.44
N LEU A 229 -4.71 5.88 -2.97
CA LEU A 229 -4.52 7.25 -3.40
C LEU A 229 -4.05 7.25 -4.86
N SER A 230 -4.58 8.16 -5.68
CA SER A 230 -4.06 8.42 -7.01
C SER A 230 -3.94 9.93 -7.26
N LEU A 231 -2.83 10.33 -7.88
CA LEU A 231 -2.51 11.73 -8.17
C LEU A 231 -1.96 11.86 -9.59
N ASP A 232 -2.60 12.67 -10.41
CA ASP A 232 -2.10 13.08 -11.73
C ASP A 232 -1.59 14.52 -11.65
N TRP A 233 -0.27 14.70 -11.79
CA TRP A 233 0.37 15.99 -11.65
C TRP A 233 1.29 16.33 -12.84
N LYS A 234 1.14 17.54 -13.36
CA LYS A 234 2.02 18.12 -14.38
C LYS A 234 2.31 19.59 -14.05
N PRO A 235 3.53 20.08 -14.27
CA PRO A 235 3.84 21.49 -14.06
C PRO A 235 2.89 22.43 -14.82
N GLY A 236 2.27 23.38 -14.12
CA GLY A 236 1.41 24.40 -14.72
C GLY A 236 0.05 23.91 -15.25
N ALA A 237 -0.33 22.66 -14.97
CA ALA A 237 -1.63 22.10 -15.34
C ALA A 237 -2.56 22.01 -14.12
N ALA A 238 -3.84 21.77 -14.40
CA ALA A 238 -4.78 21.32 -13.38
C ALA A 238 -4.37 19.95 -12.82
N VAL A 239 -4.68 19.71 -11.56
CA VAL A 239 -4.41 18.45 -10.85
C VAL A 239 -5.72 17.72 -10.65
N SER A 240 -5.71 16.43 -10.96
CA SER A 240 -6.80 15.51 -10.63
C SER A 240 -6.25 14.46 -9.67
N ALA A 241 -6.93 14.27 -8.55
CA ALA A 241 -6.57 13.29 -7.58
C ALA A 241 -7.80 12.65 -6.95
N ARG A 242 -7.57 11.46 -6.40
CA ARG A 242 -8.61 10.61 -5.84
C ARG A 242 -8.07 9.84 -4.65
N ALA A 243 -8.91 9.69 -3.63
CA ALA A 243 -8.65 8.84 -2.49
C ALA A 243 -9.85 7.92 -2.23
N GLU A 244 -9.61 6.62 -2.16
CA GLU A 244 -10.57 5.67 -1.58
C GLU A 244 -10.33 5.66 -0.07
N ILE A 245 -11.33 6.08 0.69
CA ILE A 245 -11.32 6.05 2.16
C ILE A 245 -12.26 4.94 2.64
N ALA A 246 -11.98 4.41 3.83
CA ALA A 246 -12.84 3.41 4.45
C ALA A 246 -12.88 3.56 5.97
N TRP A 247 -13.98 3.14 6.57
CA TRP A 247 -14.22 3.15 8.00
C TRP A 247 -15.21 2.05 8.39
N LEU A 248 -15.34 1.79 9.69
CA LEU A 248 -16.30 0.85 10.24
C LEU A 248 -17.51 1.60 10.79
N ASP A 249 -18.68 1.31 10.23
CA ASP A 249 -19.97 1.76 10.77
C ASP A 249 -20.62 0.62 11.56
N PRO A 250 -21.46 0.93 12.56
CA PRO A 250 -22.32 -0.08 13.17
C PRO A 250 -23.17 -0.80 12.12
N LEU A 251 -23.49 -2.08 12.38
CA LEU A 251 -24.41 -2.85 11.54
C LEU A 251 -25.72 -2.07 11.29
N PRO A 252 -26.18 -1.97 10.04
CA PRO A 252 -27.47 -1.37 9.72
C PRO A 252 -28.61 -2.06 10.48
N THR A 253 -29.61 -1.27 10.90
CA THR A 253 -30.80 -1.80 11.58
C THR A 253 -31.45 -2.90 10.73
N GLY A 254 -31.72 -4.05 11.35
CA GLY A 254 -32.32 -5.21 10.69
C GLY A 254 -31.30 -6.21 10.13
N MET A 255 -29.99 -5.90 10.16
CA MET A 255 -28.95 -6.91 9.97
C MET A 255 -28.55 -7.54 11.30
N SER A 256 -28.36 -8.86 11.30
CA SER A 256 -27.88 -9.62 12.45
C SER A 256 -26.81 -10.60 12.00
N VAL A 257 -25.79 -10.79 12.82
CA VAL A 257 -24.81 -11.87 12.61
C VAL A 257 -25.56 -13.19 12.65
N VAL A 258 -25.45 -13.99 11.58
CA VAL A 258 -26.02 -15.34 11.57
C VAL A 258 -25.26 -16.14 12.64
N PRO A 259 -25.95 -16.73 13.63
CA PRO A 259 -25.29 -17.56 14.62
C PRO A 259 -24.50 -18.67 13.91
N PRO A 260 -23.32 -19.06 14.44
CA PRO A 260 -22.53 -20.12 13.83
C PRO A 260 -23.41 -21.35 13.62
N LEU A 261 -23.36 -21.91 12.41
CA LEU A 261 -24.06 -23.15 12.11
C LEU A 261 -23.52 -24.22 13.05
N ASP A 262 -24.39 -24.74 13.91
CA ASP A 262 -24.03 -25.87 14.77
C ASP A 262 -23.48 -26.99 13.89
N THR A 263 -22.31 -27.51 14.25
CA THR A 263 -21.77 -28.69 13.58
C THR A 263 -22.81 -29.80 13.70
N VAL A 264 -23.28 -30.33 12.57
CA VAL A 264 -24.21 -31.47 12.55
C VAL A 264 -23.60 -32.59 13.40
N PRO A 265 -24.30 -33.10 14.42
CA PRO A 265 -23.79 -34.20 15.22
C PRO A 265 -23.66 -35.45 14.33
N GLY A 266 -22.43 -35.89 14.06
CA GLY A 266 -22.14 -37.22 13.51
C GLY A 266 -21.69 -37.29 12.04
N GLY A 267 -20.53 -36.73 11.71
CA GLY A 267 -19.78 -37.02 10.48
C GLY A 267 -18.45 -37.69 10.78
#